data_AF-A0A7K7KKW6-F1
#
_entry.id   AF-A0A7K7KKW6-F1
#
_cell.length_a   1.000
_cell.length_b   1.000
_cell.length_c   1.000
_cell.angle_alpha   90.00
_cell.angle_beta   90.00
_cell.angle_gamma   90.00
#
_symmetry.space_group_name_H-M   'P 1'
#
loop_
_entity.id
_entity.type
_entity.pdbx_description
1 polymer ?
#
loop_
_entity_poly.entity_id
_entity_poly.type
_entity_poly.pdbx_seq_one_letter_code
_entity_poly.pdbx_strand_id
1 'polypeptide(L)'
;VLLREVQALTLHRGQYTTSRRTAAVPQLQCTGGSAGCSRAPEVVQCYNKGWDGYDVQWQCKADLENIHRFGQIEVSCEGYDYPDDPYILRGSCSLLFRLELTEEGERKVKNSDSFGSGFYQSRKDSSDSGAGAIVIIVILVLAFGVYKFFLSNQQPQQMFGDGFARPSWQNHQAPPPPGFKPSFT
;
A
#
# COMPACT_ATOMS: atom_id res chain seq x y z
N VAL A 1 -4.55 19.59 43.71
CA VAL A 1 -5.66 18.76 44.27
C VAL A 1 -5.05 17.45 44.73
N LEU A 2 -5.33 16.94 45.93
CA LEU A 2 -4.75 15.66 46.37
C LEU A 2 -5.35 14.52 45.53
N LEU A 3 -4.53 13.72 44.85
CA LEU A 3 -4.98 12.68 43.92
C LEU A 3 -5.96 11.70 44.59
N ARG A 4 -5.64 11.27 45.81
CA ARG A 4 -6.44 10.32 46.59
C ARG A 4 -7.85 10.83 46.92
N GLU A 5 -8.06 12.15 46.96
CA GLU A 5 -9.37 12.76 47.28
C GLU A 5 -10.22 13.02 46.04
N VAL A 6 -9.69 12.81 44.83
CA VAL A 6 -10.46 12.94 43.60
C VAL A 6 -11.53 11.86 43.57
N GLN A 7 -12.80 12.25 43.53
CA GLN A 7 -13.93 11.31 43.57
C GLN A 7 -14.22 10.70 42.20
N ALA A 8 -14.19 11.53 41.17
CA ALA A 8 -14.50 11.12 39.82
C ALA A 8 -13.80 12.00 38.78
N LEU A 9 -13.60 11.44 37.59
CA LEU A 9 -13.09 12.09 36.41
C LEU A 9 -14.10 11.89 35.29
N THR A 10 -14.35 12.94 34.51
CA THR A 10 -15.09 12.85 33.24
C THR A 10 -14.14 13.28 32.14
N LEU A 11 -13.86 12.37 31.23
CA LEU A 11 -12.85 12.52 30.19
C LEU A 11 -13.55 12.45 28.83
N HIS A 12 -13.17 13.35 27.94
CA HIS A 12 -13.82 13.53 26.65
C HIS A 12 -12.86 13.25 25.49
N ARG A 13 -13.37 12.58 24.45
CA ARG A 13 -12.63 12.38 23.21
C ARG A 13 -12.40 13.71 22.51
N GLY A 14 -11.21 13.89 21.95
CA GLY A 14 -10.81 15.13 21.25
C GLY A 14 -10.51 16.31 22.17
N GLN A 15 -10.72 16.19 23.48
CA GLN A 15 -10.25 17.17 24.45
C GLN A 15 -8.85 16.83 24.95
N TYR A 16 -8.12 17.88 25.33
CA TYR A 16 -6.77 17.78 25.87
C TYR A 16 -6.76 18.07 27.37
N THR A 17 -5.77 17.52 28.05
CA THR A 17 -5.50 17.80 29.45
C THR A 17 -4.96 19.22 29.62
N THR A 18 -5.20 19.81 30.78
CA THR A 18 -4.42 20.99 31.18
C THR A 18 -2.99 20.55 31.46
N SER A 19 -2.01 21.40 31.16
CA SER A 19 -0.63 21.11 31.52
C SER A 19 0.12 22.33 32.00
N ARG A 20 1.12 22.11 32.87
CA ARG A 20 1.99 23.14 33.43
C ARG A 20 3.45 22.89 33.06
N ARG A 21 3.93 21.65 33.25
CA ARG A 21 5.33 21.26 33.06
C ARG A 21 5.55 20.40 31.82
N THR A 22 4.54 19.63 31.43
CA THR A 22 4.60 18.71 30.28
C THR A 22 3.80 19.28 29.10
N ALA A 23 3.76 18.53 27.99
CA ALA A 23 2.84 18.86 26.91
C ALA A 23 1.43 18.36 27.26
N ALA A 24 0.41 19.13 26.89
CA ALA A 24 -0.97 18.68 26.98
C ALA A 24 -1.16 17.41 26.14
N VAL A 25 -1.82 16.40 26.71
CA VAL A 25 -2.11 15.12 26.06
C VAL A 25 -3.61 14.95 25.86
N PRO A 26 -4.09 14.10 24.94
CA PRO A 26 -5.51 13.80 24.84
C PRO A 26 -6.03 13.21 26.16
N GLN A 27 -7.23 13.61 26.59
CA GLN A 27 -7.86 13.07 27.79
C GLN A 27 -8.19 11.58 27.65
N LEU A 28 -8.54 11.13 26.45
CA LEU A 28 -8.80 9.74 26.11
C LEU A 28 -7.78 9.26 25.07
N GLN A 29 -6.98 8.25 25.43
CA GLN A 29 -5.91 7.71 24.60
C GLN A 29 -6.13 6.21 24.39
N CYS A 30 -6.59 5.85 23.18
CA CYS A 30 -6.74 4.45 22.81
C CYS A 30 -5.43 3.89 22.24
N THR A 31 -4.92 2.81 22.81
CA THR A 31 -3.65 2.15 22.42
C THR A 31 -3.86 0.91 21.55
N GLY A 32 -5.07 0.71 21.04
CA GLY A 32 -5.46 -0.43 20.20
C GLY A 32 -6.32 -1.43 20.96
N GLY A 33 -6.12 -2.72 20.66
CA GLY A 33 -6.97 -3.82 21.11
C GLY A 33 -7.63 -4.53 19.94
N SER A 34 -8.24 -5.68 20.20
CA SER A 34 -8.89 -6.53 19.18
C SER A 34 -10.04 -5.83 18.45
N ALA A 35 -10.67 -4.82 19.06
CA ALA A 35 -11.70 -4.00 18.41
C ALA A 35 -11.14 -2.79 17.65
N GLY A 36 -9.87 -2.45 17.85
CA GLY A 36 -9.28 -1.20 17.37
C GLY A 36 -9.86 0.06 18.03
N CYS A 37 -9.40 1.23 17.61
CA CYS A 37 -9.74 2.52 18.25
C CYS A 37 -10.84 3.32 17.55
N SER A 38 -11.38 2.83 16.44
CA SER A 38 -12.41 3.53 15.66
C SER A 38 -13.73 3.68 16.43
N ARG A 39 -14.04 2.69 17.28
CA ARG A 39 -15.24 2.62 18.14
C ARG A 39 -14.97 3.06 19.58
N ALA A 40 -13.92 3.83 19.82
CA ALA A 40 -13.67 4.45 21.12
C ALA A 40 -14.85 5.35 21.53
N PRO A 41 -15.23 5.36 22.83
CA PRO A 41 -16.36 6.16 23.31
C PRO A 41 -16.02 7.64 23.32
N GLU A 42 -17.04 8.49 23.20
CA GLU A 42 -16.88 9.96 23.26
C GLU A 42 -16.64 10.47 24.68
N VAL A 43 -17.17 9.77 25.69
CA VAL A 43 -17.05 10.15 27.11
C VAL A 43 -16.77 8.91 27.95
N VAL A 44 -15.82 9.02 28.88
CA VAL A 44 -15.55 8.02 29.91
C VAL A 44 -15.63 8.67 31.29
N GLN A 45 -16.33 8.00 32.20
CA GLN A 45 -16.40 8.39 33.61
C GLN A 45 -15.60 7.41 34.46
N CYS A 46 -14.56 7.90 35.11
CA CYS A 46 -13.77 7.12 36.05
C CYS A 46 -14.12 7.52 37.48
N TYR A 47 -14.31 6.52 38.33
CA TYR A 47 -14.68 6.70 39.73
C TYR A 47 -13.59 6.12 40.61
N ASN A 48 -13.20 6.87 41.63
CA ASN A 48 -12.29 6.39 42.65
C ASN A 48 -13.00 5.33 43.51
N LYS A 49 -12.45 4.11 43.55
CA LYS A 49 -12.95 2.97 44.32
C LYS A 49 -12.18 2.71 45.59
N GLY A 50 -11.14 3.50 45.87
CA GLY A 50 -10.32 3.37 47.06
C GLY A 50 -8.84 3.56 46.77
N TRP A 51 -8.05 3.23 47.77
CA TRP A 51 -6.59 3.36 47.78
C TRP A 51 -6.01 2.03 48.27
N ASP A 52 -5.05 1.46 47.55
CA ASP A 52 -4.47 0.16 47.88
C ASP A 52 -3.21 0.24 48.76
N GLY A 53 -2.75 1.45 49.09
CA GLY A 53 -1.49 1.70 49.79
C GLY A 53 -0.47 2.43 48.93
N TYR A 54 -0.60 2.35 47.60
CA TYR A 54 0.33 2.91 46.63
C TYR A 54 -0.36 3.86 45.64
N ASP A 55 -1.53 3.49 45.11
CA ASP A 55 -2.26 4.29 44.12
C ASP A 55 -3.80 4.18 44.26
N VAL A 56 -4.51 5.10 43.61
CA VAL A 56 -5.97 5.13 43.52
C VAL A 56 -6.46 4.00 42.63
N GLN A 57 -7.44 3.26 43.12
CA GLN A 57 -8.11 2.20 42.38
C GLN A 57 -9.25 2.79 41.54
N TRP A 58 -9.02 2.99 40.25
CA TRP A 58 -10.01 3.59 39.35
C TRP A 58 -10.94 2.54 38.73
N GLN A 59 -12.24 2.82 38.71
CA GLN A 59 -13.21 2.12 37.89
C GLN A 59 -13.74 3.06 36.81
N CYS A 60 -13.38 2.78 35.55
CA CYS A 60 -13.85 3.55 34.40
C CYS A 60 -15.05 2.87 33.71
N LYS A 61 -16.04 3.68 33.35
CA LYS A 61 -17.28 3.28 32.69
C LYS A 61 -17.56 4.20 31.50
N ALA A 62 -18.11 3.63 30.44
CA ALA A 62 -18.54 4.36 29.25
C ALA A 62 -19.72 3.63 28.62
N ASP A 63 -20.43 4.33 27.74
CA ASP A 63 -21.45 3.72 26.89
C ASP A 63 -20.74 3.00 25.73
N LEU A 64 -20.77 1.67 25.76
CA LEU A 64 -20.14 0.79 24.77
C LEU A 64 -21.19 -0.22 24.32
N GLU A 65 -21.20 -0.51 23.02
CA GLU A 65 -21.99 -1.61 22.47
C GLU A 65 -21.57 -2.94 23.14
N ASN A 66 -22.48 -3.90 23.25
CA ASN A 66 -22.23 -5.21 23.88
C ASN A 66 -21.12 -6.05 23.23
N ILE A 67 -20.69 -5.67 22.02
CA ILE A 67 -19.58 -6.29 21.29
C ILE A 67 -18.21 -5.76 21.70
N HIS A 68 -18.15 -4.70 22.52
CA HIS A 68 -16.92 -4.04 22.97
C HIS A 68 -16.81 -4.03 24.50
N ARG A 69 -15.58 -4.02 24.99
CA ARG A 69 -15.25 -3.79 26.40
C ARG A 69 -13.90 -3.10 26.54
N PHE A 70 -13.69 -2.44 27.67
CA PHE A 70 -12.35 -2.01 28.04
C PHE A 70 -11.47 -3.23 28.33
N GLY A 71 -10.27 -3.22 27.77
CA GLY A 71 -9.18 -4.13 28.13
C GLY A 71 -8.37 -3.53 29.28
N GLN A 72 -7.05 -3.43 29.08
CA GLN A 72 -6.19 -2.69 30.01
C GLN A 72 -6.57 -1.21 30.03
N ILE A 73 -6.62 -0.65 31.23
CA ILE A 73 -6.86 0.79 31.47
C ILE A 73 -5.81 1.33 32.44
N GLU A 74 -5.47 2.60 32.29
CA GLU A 74 -4.54 3.33 33.17
C GLU A 74 -4.94 4.80 33.22
N VAL A 75 -5.19 5.31 34.42
CA VAL A 75 -5.45 6.74 34.64
C VAL A 75 -4.15 7.39 35.07
N SER A 76 -3.75 8.47 34.41
CA SER A 76 -2.52 9.20 34.72
C SER A 76 -2.80 10.69 34.78
N CYS A 77 -2.34 11.34 35.85
CA CYS A 77 -2.48 12.77 36.10
C CYS A 77 -1.10 13.42 36.27
N GLU A 78 -0.94 14.66 35.81
CA GLU A 78 0.29 15.42 36.04
C GLU A 78 0.39 15.83 37.52
N GLY A 79 1.46 15.38 38.19
CA GLY A 79 1.84 15.86 39.52
C GLY A 79 2.15 17.37 39.51
N TYR A 80 1.78 18.06 40.59
CA TYR A 80 1.69 19.52 40.60
C TYR A 80 3.06 20.20 40.55
N ASP A 81 3.99 19.75 41.39
CA ASP A 81 5.35 20.27 41.45
C ASP A 81 6.39 19.32 40.86
N TYR A 82 6.17 18.00 40.89
CA TYR A 82 7.05 16.95 40.34
C TYR A 82 6.26 15.70 39.90
N PRO A 83 6.85 14.75 39.14
CA PRO A 83 6.09 13.63 38.53
C PRO A 83 5.27 12.77 39.50
N ASP A 84 5.84 12.42 40.66
CA ASP A 84 5.21 11.55 41.67
C ASP A 84 4.60 12.35 42.85
N ASP A 85 4.20 13.59 42.60
CA ASP A 85 3.60 14.46 43.62
C ASP A 85 2.20 13.93 43.98
N PRO A 86 1.90 13.71 45.28
CA PRO A 86 0.56 13.31 45.70
C PRO A 86 -0.51 14.35 45.33
N TYR A 87 -0.12 15.61 45.17
CA TYR A 87 -0.96 16.65 44.58
C TYR A 87 -0.80 16.67 43.07
N ILE A 88 -1.94 16.74 42.39
CA ILE A 88 -2.02 16.83 40.94
C ILE A 88 -2.54 18.19 40.47
N LEU A 89 -2.19 18.54 39.24
CA LEU A 89 -2.75 19.67 38.51
C LEU A 89 -4.23 19.40 38.16
N ARG A 90 -5.10 20.39 38.38
CA ARG A 90 -6.53 20.23 38.09
C ARG A 90 -6.75 20.15 36.58
N GLY A 91 -7.39 19.07 36.13
CA GLY A 91 -7.71 18.87 34.70
C GLY A 91 -6.57 18.21 33.92
N SER A 92 -5.51 17.76 34.59
CA SER A 92 -4.35 17.13 33.94
C SER A 92 -4.50 15.62 33.75
N CYS A 93 -5.57 15.01 34.29
CA CYS A 93 -5.78 13.57 34.20
C CYS A 93 -6.20 13.12 32.81
N SER A 94 -5.65 11.99 32.37
CA SER A 94 -5.98 11.29 31.14
C SER A 94 -6.19 9.80 31.40
N LEU A 95 -6.88 9.13 30.48
CA LEU A 95 -7.11 7.70 30.49
C LEU A 95 -6.46 7.08 29.25
N LEU A 96 -5.49 6.21 29.50
CA LEU A 96 -4.98 5.28 28.52
C LEU A 96 -5.82 4.00 28.57
N PHE A 97 -6.28 3.51 27.43
CA PHE A 97 -7.08 2.29 27.40
C PHE A 97 -6.89 1.48 26.12
N ARG A 98 -7.19 0.20 26.22
CA ARG A 98 -7.39 -0.70 25.07
C ARG A 98 -8.87 -1.01 24.90
N LEU A 99 -9.31 -1.12 23.66
CA LEU A 99 -10.68 -1.54 23.33
C LEU A 99 -10.64 -2.96 22.76
N GLU A 100 -11.27 -3.87 23.48
CA GLU A 100 -11.30 -5.29 23.14
C GLU A 100 -12.70 -5.71 22.71
N LEU A 101 -12.77 -6.71 21.83
CA LEU A 101 -14.03 -7.38 21.52
C LEU A 101 -14.47 -8.20 22.74
N THR A 102 -15.77 -8.26 22.96
CA THR A 102 -16.36 -9.27 23.83
C THR A 102 -16.44 -10.59 23.08
N GLU A 103 -16.75 -11.68 23.78
CA GLU A 103 -16.97 -12.99 23.15
C GLU A 103 -18.05 -12.93 22.05
N GLU A 104 -19.08 -12.11 22.26
CA GLU A 104 -20.13 -11.86 21.27
C GLU A 104 -19.58 -11.13 20.04
N GLY A 105 -18.73 -10.11 20.26
CA GLY A 105 -18.05 -9.38 19.19
C GLY A 105 -17.15 -10.27 18.36
N GLU A 106 -16.32 -11.10 19.01
CA GLU A 106 -15.44 -12.05 18.33
C GLU A 106 -16.22 -13.07 17.49
N ARG A 107 -17.33 -13.61 18.00
CA ARG A 107 -18.20 -14.53 17.25
C ARG A 107 -18.79 -13.86 16.02
N LYS A 108 -19.22 -12.59 16.13
CA LYS A 108 -19.75 -11.84 14.97
C LYS A 108 -18.69 -11.64 13.89
N VAL A 109 -17.48 -11.25 14.27
CA VAL A 109 -16.36 -11.06 13.31
C VAL A 109 -16.00 -12.38 12.63
N LYS A 110 -15.87 -13.47 13.39
CA LYS A 110 -15.60 -14.80 12.82
C LYS A 110 -16.70 -15.27 11.87
N ASN A 111 -17.96 -15.01 12.20
CA ASN A 111 -19.08 -15.36 11.33
C ASN A 111 -19.07 -14.53 10.04
N SER A 112 -18.78 -13.22 10.10
CA SER A 112 -18.63 -12.41 8.89
C SER A 112 -17.48 -12.89 8.01
N ASP A 113 -16.38 -13.34 8.61
CA ASP A 113 -15.24 -13.90 7.85
C ASP A 113 -15.60 -15.26 7.23
N SER A 114 -16.43 -16.06 7.89
CA SER A 114 -16.89 -17.36 7.38
C SER A 114 -17.80 -17.21 6.15
N PHE A 115 -18.70 -16.22 6.13
CA PHE A 115 -19.52 -15.88 4.96
C PHE A 115 -18.75 -15.12 3.86
N GLY A 116 -17.60 -14.52 4.19
CA GLY A 116 -16.75 -13.77 3.26
C GLY A 116 -15.72 -14.61 2.49
N SER A 117 -15.62 -15.91 2.75
CA SER A 117 -14.63 -16.80 2.11
C SER A 117 -14.92 -17.18 0.65
N GLY A 118 -15.93 -16.57 0.01
CA GLY A 118 -16.38 -16.91 -1.35
C GLY A 118 -16.06 -15.93 -2.48
N PHE A 119 -15.54 -14.72 -2.22
CA PHE A 119 -15.45 -13.68 -3.28
C PHE A 119 -14.20 -12.79 -3.23
N TYR A 120 -13.04 -13.38 -2.94
CA TYR A 120 -11.77 -12.86 -3.46
C TYR A 120 -10.93 -14.04 -3.96
N GLN A 121 -11.38 -14.66 -5.06
CA GLN A 121 -10.41 -15.02 -6.08
C GLN A 121 -9.77 -13.70 -6.50
N SER A 122 -8.65 -13.36 -5.87
CA SER A 122 -7.63 -12.58 -6.52
C SER A 122 -7.36 -13.33 -7.82
N ARG A 123 -7.99 -12.86 -8.91
CA ARG A 123 -7.42 -13.03 -10.23
C ARG A 123 -6.04 -12.41 -10.10
N LYS A 124 -5.09 -13.27 -9.78
CA LYS A 124 -3.76 -13.19 -10.34
C LYS A 124 -4.03 -13.23 -11.84
N ASP A 125 -4.30 -12.06 -12.42
CA ASP A 125 -4.08 -11.83 -13.83
C ASP A 125 -2.57 -12.00 -13.97
N SER A 126 -2.18 -13.27 -14.12
CA SER A 126 -0.98 -13.67 -14.83
C SER A 126 -1.14 -12.96 -16.17
N SER A 127 -0.52 -11.79 -16.29
CA SER A 127 -0.38 -11.06 -17.54
C SER A 127 0.25 -12.05 -18.52
N ASP A 128 -0.61 -12.63 -19.34
CA ASP A 128 -0.25 -13.58 -20.37
C ASP A 128 0.67 -12.83 -21.34
N SER A 129 1.97 -13.08 -21.18
CA SER A 129 3.06 -12.45 -21.91
C SER A 129 3.16 -13.03 -23.32
N GLY A 130 2.05 -12.95 -24.07
CA GLY A 130 2.00 -13.25 -25.51
C GLY A 130 1.84 -11.99 -26.35
N ALA A 131 1.02 -11.03 -25.90
CA ALA A 131 0.75 -9.81 -26.66
C ALA A 131 1.93 -8.81 -26.64
N GLY A 132 2.62 -8.69 -25.50
CA GLY A 132 3.77 -7.78 -25.37
C GLY A 132 4.98 -8.19 -26.21
N ALA A 133 5.22 -9.50 -26.35
CA ALA A 133 6.31 -10.03 -27.18
C ALA A 133 6.06 -9.76 -28.67
N ILE A 134 4.82 -9.92 -29.14
CA ILE A 134 4.45 -9.65 -30.54
C ILE A 134 4.64 -8.16 -30.87
N VAL A 135 4.23 -7.26 -29.97
CA VAL A 135 4.41 -5.81 -30.18
C VAL A 135 5.88 -5.43 -30.24
N ILE A 136 6.74 -5.98 -29.37
CA ILE A 136 8.18 -5.73 -29.41
C ILE A 136 8.80 -6.27 -30.70
N ILE A 137 8.43 -7.48 -31.14
CA ILE A 137 8.92 -8.06 -32.40
C ILE A 137 8.52 -7.18 -33.60
N VAL A 138 7.27 -6.72 -33.67
CA VAL A 138 6.80 -5.85 -34.74
C VAL A 138 7.57 -4.53 -34.76
N ILE A 139 7.80 -3.91 -33.60
CA ILE A 139 8.59 -2.67 -33.48
C ILE A 139 10.03 -2.88 -33.95
N LEU A 140 10.68 -4.00 -33.58
CA LEU A 140 12.04 -4.31 -34.01
C LEU A 140 12.14 -4.53 -35.52
N VAL A 141 11.17 -5.22 -36.13
CA VAL A 141 11.12 -5.41 -37.60
C VAL A 141 10.93 -4.07 -38.32
N LEU A 142 10.03 -3.22 -37.83
CA LEU A 142 9.82 -1.88 -38.40
C LEU A 142 11.08 -1.02 -38.27
N ALA A 143 11.71 -1.00 -37.09
CA ALA A 143 12.96 -0.27 -36.87
C ALA A 143 14.09 -0.77 -37.76
N PHE A 144 14.21 -2.08 -37.98
CA PHE A 144 15.20 -2.66 -38.89
C PHE A 144 14.92 -2.32 -40.36
N GLY A 145 13.64 -2.34 -40.77
CA GLY A 145 13.22 -1.92 -42.10
C GLY A 145 13.55 -0.46 -42.37
N VAL A 146 13.27 0.42 -41.41
CA VAL A 146 13.62 1.85 -41.45
C VAL A 146 15.14 2.05 -41.48
N TYR A 147 15.89 1.35 -40.63
CA TYR A 147 17.36 1.38 -40.64
C TYR A 147 17.96 0.97 -41.99
N LYS A 148 17.46 -0.12 -42.58
CA LYS A 148 17.86 -0.58 -43.91
C LYS A 148 17.45 0.42 -45.00
N PHE A 149 16.27 1.01 -44.91
CA PHE A 149 15.82 2.03 -45.85
C PHE A 149 16.70 3.29 -45.79
N PHE A 150 17.08 3.74 -44.60
CA PHE A 150 18.00 4.87 -44.42
C PHE A 150 19.43 4.56 -44.88
N LEU A 151 19.91 3.33 -44.70
CA LEU A 151 21.22 2.87 -45.22
C LEU A 151 21.23 2.72 -46.74
N SER A 152 20.14 2.23 -47.34
CA SER A 152 20.00 2.17 -48.80
C SER A 152 19.86 3.55 -49.43
N ASN A 153 19.44 4.55 -48.66
CA ASN A 153 19.35 5.94 -49.10
C ASN A 153 20.66 6.74 -48.90
N GLN A 154 21.76 6.09 -48.50
CA GLN A 154 23.12 6.64 -48.46
C GLN A 154 24.11 5.87 -49.36
N GLN A 155 23.72 5.58 -50.60
CA GLN A 155 24.68 5.41 -51.69
C GLN A 155 24.59 6.63 -52.64
N PRO A 156 25.68 7.41 -52.82
CA PRO A 156 25.72 8.47 -53.80
C PRO A 156 25.73 7.92 -55.25
N GLN A 157 25.06 8.68 -56.13
CA GLN A 157 24.89 8.57 -57.60
C GLN A 157 26.13 8.08 -58.39
N GLN A 158 25.99 7.44 -59.55
CA GLN A 158 25.67 8.07 -60.86
C GLN A 158 25.11 7.03 -61.85
N MET A 159 23.89 7.17 -62.39
CA MET A 159 23.35 8.08 -63.43
C MET A 159 23.44 7.51 -64.85
N PHE A 160 22.27 7.22 -65.43
CA PHE A 160 22.03 6.92 -66.85
C PHE A 160 22.41 8.12 -67.75
N GLY A 161 22.82 7.84 -68.99
CA GLY A 161 22.93 8.85 -70.05
C GLY A 161 22.93 8.23 -71.45
N ASP A 162 21.81 8.36 -72.16
CA ASP A 162 21.65 8.11 -73.60
C ASP A 162 22.41 9.14 -74.45
N GLY A 163 22.95 8.74 -75.62
CA GLY A 163 23.36 9.70 -76.67
C GLY A 163 24.43 9.23 -77.67
N PHE A 164 23.98 8.78 -78.86
CA PHE A 164 24.61 8.78 -80.19
C PHE A 164 26.16 8.81 -80.36
N ALA A 165 26.73 7.73 -80.94
CA ALA A 165 27.63 7.73 -82.12
C ALA A 165 28.09 6.30 -82.50
N ARG A 166 27.85 5.87 -83.75
CA ARG A 166 28.48 4.71 -84.45
C ARG A 166 29.76 5.21 -85.18
N PRO A 167 30.66 4.37 -85.76
CA PRO A 167 30.59 2.93 -86.09
C PRO A 167 31.81 2.12 -85.58
N SER A 168 31.90 0.78 -85.70
CA SER A 168 32.81 0.11 -86.68
C SER A 168 33.27 -1.26 -86.11
N TRP A 169 32.67 -2.38 -86.52
CA TRP A 169 33.26 -3.47 -87.35
C TRP A 169 33.85 -4.70 -86.61
N GLN A 170 33.51 -5.88 -87.17
CA GLN A 170 34.11 -7.24 -87.06
C GLN A 170 33.74 -8.09 -85.82
N ASN A 171 33.37 -9.38 -85.89
CA ASN A 171 33.52 -10.38 -86.97
C ASN A 171 32.50 -11.55 -86.82
N HIS A 172 31.89 -11.90 -87.95
CA HIS A 172 31.46 -13.21 -88.48
C HIS A 172 31.18 -14.46 -87.60
N GLN A 173 29.99 -15.02 -87.87
CA GLN A 173 29.66 -16.41 -88.22
C GLN A 173 29.53 -17.50 -87.13
N ALA A 174 28.29 -17.95 -86.95
CA ALA A 174 27.91 -19.26 -86.41
C ALA A 174 28.11 -20.39 -87.44
N PRO A 175 28.28 -21.65 -86.99
CA PRO A 175 27.59 -22.77 -87.65
C PRO A 175 27.09 -23.85 -86.62
N PRO A 176 26.61 -25.06 -86.98
CA PRO A 176 25.22 -25.53 -86.76
C PRO A 176 25.14 -26.78 -85.82
N PRO A 177 23.96 -27.43 -85.64
CA PRO A 177 23.73 -28.45 -84.59
C PRO A 177 23.89 -29.91 -85.12
N PRO A 178 23.37 -30.96 -84.44
CA PRO A 178 24.05 -31.84 -83.48
C PRO A 178 24.25 -33.29 -83.98
N GLY A 179 25.06 -34.10 -83.28
CA GLY A 179 25.13 -35.55 -83.57
C GLY A 179 26.02 -36.35 -82.61
N PHE A 180 25.42 -37.38 -82.00
CA PHE A 180 26.10 -38.49 -81.32
C PHE A 180 26.70 -39.47 -82.36
N LYS A 181 27.82 -40.13 -82.03
CA LYS A 181 28.24 -41.40 -82.63
C LYS A 181 28.61 -42.41 -81.53
N PRO A 182 28.25 -43.70 -81.66
CA PRO A 182 28.60 -44.76 -80.71
C PRO A 182 29.77 -45.63 -81.19
N SER A 183 30.64 -46.09 -80.28
CA SER A 183 31.46 -47.31 -80.37
C SER A 183 32.47 -47.32 -79.20
N PHE A 184 32.34 -48.21 -78.20
CA PHE A 184 32.74 -49.63 -78.10
C PHE A 184 34.06 -49.83 -77.33
N THR A 185 33.91 -50.66 -76.28
CA THR A 185 34.89 -51.44 -75.49
C THR A 185 35.66 -50.72 -74.40
#